data_AF-A0A067MZ57-F1
#
_entry.id   AF-A0A067MZ57-F1
#
_cell.length_a   1.000
_cell.length_b   1.000
_cell.length_c   1.000
_cell.angle_alpha   90.00
_cell.angle_beta   90.00
_cell.angle_gamma   90.00
#
_symmetry.space_group_name_H-M   'P 1'
#
loop_
_entity.id
_entity.type
_entity.pdbx_description
1 polymer ?
#
loop_
_entity_poly.entity_id
_entity_poly.type
_entity_poly.pdbx_seq_one_letter_code
_entity_poly.pdbx_strand_id
1 'polypeptide(L)'
;MHVAFTQEWNEKGGPKEWSLFINGRKESWRTVGAPVQHRDEARLVLGRGVYRSIRDNAWDGQIENVKVYDRSLSEKEITEAARVVNKPNQRGAWQNDYRELKAF
;
A
#
# COMPACT_ATOMS: atom_id res chain seq x y z
N MET A 1 -7.26 -5.26 0.24
CA MET A 1 -5.88 -5.71 -0.04
C MET A 1 -4.95 -4.57 0.34
N HIS A 2 -3.92 -4.82 1.14
CA HIS A 2 -2.91 -3.81 1.49
C HIS A 2 -1.65 -4.02 0.64
N VAL A 3 -1.16 -2.95 0.01
CA VAL A 3 0.08 -2.98 -0.79
C VAL A 3 0.99 -1.88 -0.29
N ALA A 4 2.26 -2.20 -0.07
CA ALA A 4 3.29 -1.20 0.23
C ALA A 4 4.48 -1.36 -0.72
N PHE A 5 5.02 -0.21 -1.13
CA PHE A 5 6.25 -0.12 -1.89
C PHE A 5 7.22 0.73 -1.10
N THR A 6 8.42 0.23 -0.88
CA THR A 6 9.48 0.95 -0.17
C THR A 6 10.71 1.08 -1.04
N GLN A 7 11.40 2.20 -0.86
CA GLN A 7 12.73 2.42 -1.39
C GLN A 7 13.64 2.74 -0.21
N GLU A 8 14.61 1.87 0.06
CA GLU A 8 15.63 2.12 1.05
C GLU A 8 16.86 2.74 0.37
N TRP A 9 17.26 3.91 0.87
CA TRP A 9 18.52 4.55 0.50
C TRP A 9 19.42 4.64 1.73
N ASN A 10 20.52 3.88 1.72
CA ASN A 10 21.54 3.98 2.75
C ASN A 10 22.77 4.70 2.18
N GLU A 11 23.04 5.92 2.66
CA GLU A 11 24.22 6.70 2.29
C GLU A 11 25.54 6.05 2.76
N LYS A 12 25.48 5.14 3.74
CA LYS A 12 26.64 4.53 4.41
C LYS A 12 27.05 3.16 3.83
N GLY A 13 26.59 2.80 2.63
CA GLY A 13 27.07 1.61 1.90
C GLY A 13 26.32 0.30 2.17
N GLY A 14 25.12 0.34 2.75
CA GLY A 14 24.20 -0.81 2.78
C GLY A 14 23.52 -1.07 1.42
N PRO A 15 22.93 -2.26 1.23
CA PRO A 15 22.19 -2.58 0.01
C PRO A 15 21.02 -1.60 -0.15
N LYS A 16 20.94 -0.99 -1.33
CA LYS A 16 19.84 -0.11 -1.72
C LYS A 16 18.78 -0.99 -2.36
N GLU A 17 17.59 -1.02 -1.79
CA GLU A 17 16.56 -1.98 -2.17
C GLU A 17 15.24 -1.28 -2.50
N TRP A 18 14.57 -1.74 -3.55
CA TRP A 18 13.14 -1.57 -3.71
C TRP A 18 12.45 -2.85 -3.25
N SER A 19 11.42 -2.71 -2.44
CA SER A 19 10.68 -3.86 -1.92
C SER A 19 9.18 -3.69 -2.17
N LEU A 20 8.52 -4.78 -2.55
CA LEU A 20 7.07 -4.88 -2.68
C LEU A 20 6.53 -5.77 -1.57
N PHE A 21 5.55 -5.25 -0.84
CA PHE A 21 4.83 -5.99 0.18
C PHE A 21 3.36 -6.13 -0.20
N ILE A 22 2.81 -7.33 -0.03
CA ILE A 22 1.38 -7.61 -0.18
C ILE A 22 0.88 -8.15 1.17
N ASN A 23 -0.17 -7.52 1.69
CA ASN A 23 -0.78 -7.88 2.98
C ASN A 23 0.23 -7.97 4.14
N GLY A 24 1.28 -7.15 4.10
CA GLY A 24 2.30 -7.08 5.14
C GLY A 24 3.48 -8.02 4.95
N ARG A 25 3.45 -8.92 3.96
CA ARG A 25 4.55 -9.84 3.66
C ARG A 25 5.40 -9.29 2.52
N LYS A 26 6.73 -9.34 2.65
CA LYS A 26 7.64 -9.01 1.54
C LYS A 26 7.51 -10.07 0.45
N GLU A 27 7.02 -9.69 -0.73
CA GLU A 27 6.79 -10.60 -1.86
C GLU A 27 7.92 -10.55 -2.87
N SER A 28 8.51 -9.37 -3.07
CA SER A 28 9.57 -9.18 -4.04
C SER A 28 10.49 -8.04 -3.63
N TRP A 29 11.72 -8.10 -4.13
CA TRP A 29 12.71 -7.06 -3.90
C TRP A 29 13.71 -6.97 -5.05
N ARG A 30 14.39 -5.83 -5.16
CA ARG A 30 15.47 -5.63 -6.12
C ARG A 30 16.51 -4.63 -5.62
N THR A 31 17.80 -4.97 -5.79
CA THR A 31 18.89 -4.02 -5.58
C THR A 31 18.85 -2.91 -6.62
N VAL A 32 18.99 -1.66 -6.20
CA VAL A 32 19.03 -0.47 -7.06
C VAL A 32 20.39 0.22 -7.01
N GLY A 33 20.94 0.54 -8.18
CA GLY A 33 22.26 1.15 -8.30
C GLY A 33 22.30 2.65 -8.01
N ALA A 34 21.17 3.34 -8.18
CA ALA A 34 21.05 4.80 -8.04
C ALA A 34 19.71 5.15 -7.36
N PRO A 35 19.61 6.32 -6.71
CA PRO A 35 18.36 6.74 -6.11
C PRO A 35 17.38 7.13 -7.22
N VAL A 36 16.09 7.02 -6.94
CA VAL A 36 15.07 7.70 -7.77
C VAL A 36 15.43 9.18 -7.84
N GLN A 37 15.60 9.68 -9.06
CA GLN A 37 15.87 11.09 -9.29
C GLN A 37 14.62 11.89 -8.95
N HIS A 38 14.78 12.91 -8.10
CA HIS A 38 13.75 13.92 -7.92
C HIS A 38 13.44 14.56 -9.28
N ARG A 39 12.15 14.72 -9.58
CA ARG A 39 11.70 15.48 -10.73
C ARG A 39 10.63 16.45 -10.24
N ASP A 40 10.85 17.74 -10.46
CA ASP A 40 9.96 18.80 -9.99
C ASP A 40 8.54 18.66 -10.56
N GLU A 41 8.43 18.03 -11.74
CA GLU A 41 7.16 17.79 -12.43
C GLU A 41 6.56 16.40 -12.17
N ALA A 42 7.15 15.60 -11.27
CA ALA A 42 6.61 14.28 -10.95
C ALA A 42 5.22 14.41 -10.30
N ARG A 43 4.24 13.71 -10.88
CA ARG A 43 2.89 13.64 -10.35
C ARG A 43 2.63 12.23 -9.83
N LEU A 44 2.17 12.13 -8.59
CA LEU A 44 1.57 10.89 -8.11
C LEU A 44 0.19 10.74 -8.76
N VAL A 45 0.01 9.65 -9.50
CA VAL A 45 -1.27 9.31 -10.13
C VAL A 45 -1.76 8.00 -9.54
N LEU A 46 -3.02 7.97 -9.11
CA LEU A 46 -3.67 6.78 -8.58
C LEU A 46 -4.74 6.31 -9.57
N GLY A 47 -4.94 4.99 -9.62
CA GLY A 47 -6.01 4.36 -10.40
C GLY A 47 -5.75 4.24 -11.90
N ARG A 48 -4.54 4.55 -12.39
CA ARG A 48 -4.13 4.28 -13.77
C ARG A 48 -2.64 4.44 -14.01
N GLY A 49 -2.15 3.88 -15.12
CA GLY A 49 -0.81 4.16 -15.64
C GLY A 49 -0.74 5.47 -16.44
N VAL A 50 0.40 6.16 -16.32
CA VAL A 50 0.74 7.29 -17.19
C VAL A 50 2.18 7.11 -17.70
N TYR A 51 2.36 7.06 -19.02
CA TYR A 51 3.67 6.95 -19.66
C TYR A 51 3.77 7.95 -20.81
N ARG A 52 4.78 8.83 -20.79
CA ARG A 52 4.95 9.92 -21.78
C ARG A 52 3.66 10.74 -21.98
N SER A 53 3.00 11.09 -20.87
CA SER A 53 1.71 11.80 -20.83
C SER A 53 0.51 11.02 -21.39
N ILE A 54 0.70 9.81 -21.92
CA ILE A 54 -0.38 8.92 -22.35
C ILE A 54 -0.93 8.21 -21.13
N ARG A 55 -2.26 8.26 -20.97
CA ARG A 55 -2.97 7.63 -19.86
C ARG A 55 -3.57 6.30 -20.31
N ASP A 56 -3.23 5.22 -19.63
CA ASP A 56 -3.67 3.86 -19.99
C ASP A 56 -3.83 2.98 -18.73
N ASN A 57 -4.23 1.72 -18.88
CA ASN A 57 -4.35 0.72 -17.81
C ASN A 57 -5.16 1.25 -16.61
N ALA A 58 -6.40 1.65 -16.88
CA ALA A 58 -7.30 2.13 -15.83
C ALA A 58 -7.60 1.01 -14.82
N TRP A 59 -7.65 1.38 -13.55
CA TRP A 59 -8.08 0.53 -12.46
C TRP A 59 -9.56 0.78 -12.19
N ASP A 60 -10.35 -0.29 -12.13
CA ASP A 60 -11.80 -0.26 -11.90
C ASP A 60 -12.20 -0.61 -10.45
N GLY A 61 -11.23 -0.98 -9.61
CA GLY A 61 -11.44 -1.29 -8.20
C GLY A 61 -11.37 -0.09 -7.26
N GLN A 62 -11.63 -0.34 -5.98
CA GLN A 62 -11.49 0.66 -4.92
C GLN A 62 -10.02 0.89 -4.55
N ILE A 63 -9.68 2.15 -4.26
CA ILE A 63 -8.39 2.56 -3.69
C ILE A 63 -8.70 3.38 -2.44
N GLU A 64 -8.14 2.98 -1.30
CA GLU A 64 -8.39 3.60 -0.01
C GLU A 64 -7.12 3.66 0.83
N ASN A 65 -7.12 4.52 1.86
CA ASN A 65 -6.06 4.62 2.87
C ASN A 65 -4.63 4.87 2.31
N VAL A 66 -4.52 5.64 1.23
CA VAL A 66 -3.24 5.97 0.59
C VAL A 66 -2.41 6.87 1.49
N LYS A 67 -1.13 6.50 1.69
CA LYS A 67 -0.15 7.23 2.49
C LYS A 67 1.19 7.29 1.75
N VAL A 68 1.91 8.40 1.88
CA VAL A 68 3.25 8.61 1.34
C VAL A 68 4.15 9.05 2.49
N TYR A 69 5.38 8.53 2.52
CA TYR A 69 6.36 8.80 3.57
C TYR A 69 7.63 9.34 2.94
N ASP A 70 8.32 10.22 3.66
CA ASP A 70 9.62 10.80 3.32
C ASP A 70 10.80 9.92 3.73
N ARG A 71 10.52 8.79 4.40
CA ARG A 71 11.49 7.76 4.76
C ARG A 71 11.01 6.37 4.35
N SER A 72 11.95 5.44 4.25
CA SER A 72 11.61 4.02 4.14
C SER A 72 10.95 3.54 5.44
N LEU A 73 9.88 2.76 5.29
CA LEU A 73 9.26 2.04 6.40
C LEU A 73 9.98 0.72 6.61
N SER A 74 10.14 0.32 7.87
CA SER A 74 10.60 -1.02 8.22
C SER A 74 9.54 -2.08 7.93
N GLU A 75 9.97 -3.33 7.75
CA GLU A 75 9.06 -4.46 7.54
C GLU A 75 8.05 -4.65 8.69
N LYS A 76 8.48 -4.35 9.94
CA LYS A 76 7.60 -4.38 11.10
C LYS A 76 6.46 -3.35 10.99
N GLU A 77 6.79 -2.11 10.63
CA GLU A 77 5.79 -1.04 10.46
C GLU A 77 4.78 -1.38 9.36
N ILE A 78 5.26 -1.97 8.25
CA ILE A 78 4.41 -2.41 7.14
C ILE A 78 3.49 -3.56 7.57
N THR A 79 4.02 -4.53 8.31
CA THR A 79 3.26 -5.66 8.83
C THR A 79 2.15 -5.20 9.79
N GLU A 80 2.47 -4.27 10.70
CA GLU A 80 1.49 -3.71 11.63
C GLU A 80 0.41 -2.91 10.89
N ALA A 81 0.80 -2.08 9.92
CA ALA A 81 -0.15 -1.35 9.08
C ALA A 81 -1.09 -2.29 8.32
N ALA A 82 -0.55 -3.34 7.70
CA ALA A 82 -1.33 -4.35 7.00
C ALA A 82 -2.32 -5.06 7.93
N ARG A 83 -1.90 -5.39 9.17
CA ARG A 83 -2.78 -6.01 10.16
C ARG A 83 -3.96 -5.09 10.53
N VAL A 84 -3.75 -3.78 10.61
CA VAL A 84 -4.85 -2.84 10.89
C VAL A 84 -5.82 -2.75 9.71
N VAL A 85 -5.31 -2.65 8.48
CA VAL A 85 -6.12 -2.46 7.27
C VAL A 85 -6.83 -3.74 6.84
N ASN A 86 -6.18 -4.90 6.97
CA ASN A 86 -6.76 -6.19 6.59
C ASN A 86 -7.69 -6.79 7.65
N LYS A 87 -7.90 -6.10 8.79
CA LYS A 87 -8.98 -6.47 9.70
C LYS A 87 -10.30 -6.42 8.92
N PRO A 88 -11.14 -7.47 9.01
CA PRO A 88 -12.49 -7.40 8.46
C PRO A 88 -13.13 -6.12 8.96
N ASN A 89 -13.55 -5.28 8.02
CA ASN A 89 -14.36 -4.12 8.29
C ASN A 89 -15.62 -4.60 9.02
N GLN A 90 -15.71 -4.34 10.33
CA GLN A 90 -16.90 -4.64 11.13
C GLN A 90 -18.17 -3.95 10.59
N ARG A 91 -18.05 -3.04 9.61
CA ARG A 91 -19.18 -2.43 8.89
C ARG A 91 -20.00 -3.42 8.04
N GLY A 92 -19.50 -4.64 7.80
CA GLY A 92 -20.24 -5.72 7.14
C GLY A 92 -20.59 -6.90 8.04
N ALA A 93 -20.21 -6.85 9.32
CA ALA A 93 -20.63 -7.84 10.30
C ALA A 93 -22.06 -7.49 10.75
N TRP A 94 -23.04 -7.78 9.88
CA TRP A 94 -24.40 -8.01 10.35
C TRP A 94 -24.35 -9.25 11.24
N GLN A 95 -24.09 -9.03 12.52
CA GLN A 95 -24.42 -10.00 13.55
C GLN A 95 -25.94 -10.20 13.41
N ASN A 96 -26.34 -11.37 12.92
CA ASN A 96 -27.74 -11.81 12.92
C ASN A 96 -28.18 -11.95 14.40
N ASP A 97 -28.43 -10.82 15.05
CA ASP A 97 -29.15 -10.77 16.32
C ASP A 97 -30.64 -10.86 15.98
N TYR A 98 -31.09 -12.04 15.58
CA TYR A 98 -32.51 -12.39 15.62
C TYR A 98 -32.91 -12.46 17.10
N ARG A 99 -33.19 -11.30 17.70
CA ARG A 99 -33.98 -11.23 18.92
C ARG A 99 -35.42 -11.43 18.49
N GLU A 100 -35.94 -12.62 18.75
CA GLU A 100 -37.36 -12.90 18.63
C GLU A 100 -38.15 -11.84 19.42
N LEU A 101 -38.85 -10.98 18.69
CA LEU A 101 -39.88 -10.14 19.28
C LEU A 101 -41.04 -11.06 19.64
N LYS A 102 -41.20 -11.35 20.94
CA LYS A 102 -42.47 -11.88 21.44
C LYS A 102 -43.52 -10.81 21.19
N ALA A 103 -44.43 -11.10 20.27
CA ALA A 103 -45.65 -10.33 20.07
C ALA A 103 -46.46 -10.35 21.38
N PHE A 104 -46.93 -9.17 21.77
CA PHE A 104 -47.88 -8.98 22.87
C PHE A 104 -49.27 -9.50 22.48
#